data_AF-A0A7K3PUR5-F1
#
_entry.id   AF-A0A7K3PUR5-F1
#
_cell.length_a   1.000
_cell.length_b   1.000
_cell.length_c   1.000
_cell.angle_alpha   90.00
_cell.angle_beta   90.00
_cell.angle_gamma   90.00
#
_symmetry.space_group_name_H-M   'P 1'
#
loop_
_entity.id
_entity.type
_entity.pdbx_description
1 polymer ?
#
loop_
_entity_poly.entity_id
_entity_poly.type
_entity_poly.pdbx_seq_one_letter_code
_entity_poly.pdbx_strand_id
1 'polypeptide(L)'
;MGDTQEPNLFPVPGPDGHRQPAPDAPRPWESVDRRQAVRDGATGPEPPARPVCPHCGLPGDRRPTYTGQHVLLEPLLTVPAHLVPGGHRWHVDPGGQAWNGGLDEPPPGATCRIPHQLTCPGLSLDEIRPWRWLDAVREENARRALRRTDGTDRPEALPDAG
;
A
#
# COMPACT_ATOMS: atom_id res chain seq x y z
N MET A 1 25.39 -32.39 56.44
CA MET A 1 24.18 -31.53 56.36
C MET A 1 24.63 -30.22 55.74
N GLY A 2 24.37 -29.88 54.48
CA GLY A 2 23.73 -30.57 53.36
C GLY A 2 24.22 -29.88 52.09
N ASP A 3 24.58 -30.67 51.08
CA ASP A 3 24.94 -30.20 49.75
C ASP A 3 23.67 -29.75 49.03
N THR A 4 23.46 -28.44 48.92
CA THR A 4 22.38 -27.88 48.10
C THR A 4 22.90 -27.72 46.68
N GLN A 5 22.69 -28.76 45.89
CA GLN A 5 22.88 -28.74 44.44
C GLN A 5 21.76 -27.91 43.80
N GLU A 6 22.08 -26.70 43.36
CA GLU A 6 21.14 -25.88 42.58
C GLU A 6 20.87 -26.55 41.22
N PRO A 7 19.60 -26.75 40.83
CA PRO A 7 19.28 -27.28 39.52
C PRO A 7 19.55 -26.20 38.48
N ASN A 8 20.51 -26.46 37.61
CA ASN A 8 20.87 -25.62 36.48
C ASN A 8 19.68 -25.53 35.51
N LEU A 9 18.91 -24.43 35.57
CA LEU A 9 17.65 -24.20 34.86
C LEU A 9 17.82 -23.77 33.39
N PHE A 10 18.99 -23.96 32.77
CA PHE A 10 19.15 -23.68 31.34
C PHE A 10 18.75 -24.91 30.52
N PRO A 11 17.69 -24.82 29.69
CA PRO A 11 17.34 -25.90 28.79
C PRO A 11 18.50 -26.13 27.83
N VAL A 12 19.07 -27.34 27.83
CA VAL A 12 20.05 -27.76 26.83
C VAL A 12 19.36 -27.64 25.47
N PRO A 13 19.90 -26.85 24.51
CA PRO A 13 19.34 -26.79 23.18
C PRO A 13 19.28 -28.19 22.58
N GLY A 14 18.08 -28.63 22.16
CA GLY A 14 17.93 -29.89 21.44
C GLY A 14 18.78 -29.90 20.16
N PRO A 15 18.95 -31.06 19.50
CA PRO A 15 19.83 -31.20 18.34
C PRO A 15 19.50 -30.26 17.15
N ASP A 16 18.34 -29.61 17.16
CA ASP A 16 17.92 -28.60 16.19
C ASP A 16 18.19 -27.14 16.61
N GLY A 17 18.75 -26.88 17.79
CA GLY A 17 18.96 -25.53 18.34
C GLY A 17 20.00 -24.67 17.60
N HIS A 18 20.74 -25.27 16.67
CA HIS A 18 21.75 -24.59 15.84
C HIS A 18 21.38 -24.53 14.36
N ARG A 19 20.16 -24.93 13.99
CA ARG A 19 19.71 -24.82 12.60
C ARG A 19 19.44 -23.35 12.31
N GLN A 20 20.42 -22.67 11.74
CA GLN A 20 20.21 -21.36 11.17
C GLN A 20 19.14 -21.49 10.07
N PRO A 21 18.12 -20.62 10.05
CA PRO A 21 17.22 -20.55 8.91
C PRO A 21 18.05 -20.42 7.63
N ALA A 22 17.57 -21.02 6.54
CA ALA A 22 18.19 -20.78 5.24
C ALA A 22 18.32 -19.26 5.02
N PRO A 23 19.39 -18.78 4.36
CA PRO A 23 19.62 -17.35 4.17
C PRO A 23 18.43 -16.63 3.49
N ASP A 24 17.63 -17.36 2.72
CA ASP A 24 16.42 -16.86 2.04
C ASP A 24 15.11 -17.18 2.79
N ALA A 25 15.19 -17.78 3.99
CA ALA A 25 14.00 -18.03 4.80
C ALA A 25 13.46 -16.70 5.33
N PRO A 26 12.17 -16.40 5.12
CA PRO A 26 11.57 -15.17 5.61
C PRO A 26 11.76 -15.04 7.11
N ARG A 27 12.20 -13.87 7.57
CA ARG A 27 12.33 -13.64 9.01
C ARG A 27 10.93 -13.61 9.63
N PRO A 28 10.77 -14.06 10.89
CA PRO A 28 9.44 -14.11 11.52
C PRO A 28 8.69 -12.77 11.53
N TRP A 29 9.41 -11.65 11.61
CA TRP A 29 8.82 -10.31 11.56
C TRP A 29 8.27 -9.96 10.17
N GLU A 30 8.84 -10.48 9.08
CA GLU A 30 8.37 -10.21 7.70
C GLU A 30 6.95 -10.74 7.47
N SER A 31 6.57 -11.83 8.14
CA SER A 31 5.20 -12.35 8.10
C SER A 31 4.21 -11.45 8.87
N VAL A 32 4.64 -10.88 9.99
CA VAL A 32 3.83 -9.92 10.76
C VAL A 32 3.65 -8.63 9.95
N ASP A 33 4.76 -8.14 9.41
CA ASP A 33 4.88 -6.96 8.56
C ASP A 33 3.93 -7.04 7.34
N ARG A 34 4.02 -8.13 6.58
CA ARG A 34 3.13 -8.39 5.44
C ARG A 34 1.66 -8.47 5.85
N ARG A 35 1.35 -9.14 6.98
CA ARG A 35 -0.04 -9.22 7.47
C ARG A 35 -0.58 -7.85 7.85
N GLN A 36 0.24 -7.01 8.46
CA GLN A 36 -0.14 -5.64 8.82
C GLN A 36 -0.35 -4.79 7.56
N ALA A 37 0.58 -4.85 6.62
CA ALA A 37 0.47 -4.17 5.33
C ALA A 37 -0.80 -4.53 4.55
N VAL A 38 -1.18 -5.82 4.52
CA VAL A 38 -2.45 -6.26 3.90
C VAL A 38 -3.66 -5.66 4.62
N ARG A 39 -3.65 -5.60 5.96
CA ARG A 39 -4.72 -4.96 6.74
C ARG A 39 -4.81 -3.47 6.47
N ASP A 40 -3.67 -2.81 6.27
CA ASP A 40 -3.60 -1.39 5.98
C ASP A 40 -3.96 -1.08 4.51
N GLY A 41 -4.11 -2.10 3.66
CA GLY A 41 -4.42 -1.94 2.24
C GLY A 41 -3.21 -1.57 1.36
N ALA A 42 -2.00 -1.93 1.79
CA ALA A 42 -0.77 -1.74 1.01
C ALA A 42 -0.69 -2.78 -0.12
N THR A 43 -1.39 -2.50 -1.22
CA THR A 43 -1.51 -3.40 -2.39
C THR A 43 -0.66 -2.94 -3.57
N GLY A 44 0.32 -2.08 -3.35
CA GLY A 44 1.17 -1.51 -4.39
C GLY A 44 2.21 -2.51 -4.90
N PRO A 45 2.53 -2.48 -6.21
CA PRO A 45 3.53 -3.37 -6.79
C PRO A 45 4.92 -3.07 -6.24
N GLU A 46 5.64 -4.11 -5.80
CA GLU A 46 7.01 -3.96 -5.26
C GLU A 46 8.01 -3.55 -6.36
N PRO A 47 9.01 -2.68 -6.06
CA PRO A 47 10.14 -2.46 -6.96
C PRO A 47 10.83 -3.79 -7.33
N PRO A 48 11.29 -3.98 -8.57
CA PRO A 48 11.43 -3.00 -9.66
C PRO A 48 10.19 -2.88 -10.56
N ALA A 49 9.06 -3.50 -10.23
CA ALA A 49 7.86 -3.43 -11.06
C ALA A 49 7.44 -1.96 -11.27
N ARG A 50 6.84 -1.65 -12.43
CA ARG A 50 6.35 -0.29 -12.66
C ARG A 50 5.17 0.01 -11.73
N PRO A 51 5.02 1.25 -11.24
CA PRO A 51 3.90 1.64 -10.38
C PRO A 51 2.62 1.85 -11.22
N VAL A 52 2.21 0.81 -11.95
CA VAL A 52 1.00 0.81 -12.77
C VAL A 52 -0.02 -0.15 -12.17
N CYS A 53 -1.29 0.25 -12.23
CA CYS A 53 -2.38 -0.61 -11.79
C CYS A 53 -2.52 -1.81 -12.73
N PRO A 54 -2.54 -3.06 -12.23
CA PRO A 54 -2.69 -4.24 -13.07
C PRO A 54 -4.08 -4.36 -13.70
N HIS A 55 -5.08 -3.66 -13.17
CA HIS A 55 -6.47 -3.76 -13.62
C HIS A 55 -6.83 -2.74 -14.70
N CYS A 56 -6.30 -1.51 -14.64
CA CYS A 56 -6.62 -0.45 -15.60
C CYS A 56 -5.40 0.13 -16.34
N GLY A 57 -4.18 -0.29 -15.98
CA GLY A 57 -2.95 0.18 -16.62
C GLY A 57 -2.54 1.63 -16.30
N LEU A 58 -3.30 2.34 -15.46
CA LEU A 58 -2.97 3.71 -15.08
C LEU A 58 -1.76 3.74 -14.13
N PRO A 59 -0.87 4.75 -14.25
CA PRO A 59 0.18 4.96 -13.29
C PRO A 59 -0.43 5.44 -11.97
N GLY A 60 0.01 4.85 -10.87
CA GLY A 60 -0.27 5.33 -9.52
C GLY A 60 0.96 5.94 -8.87
N ASP A 61 0.76 6.64 -7.76
CA ASP A 61 1.85 7.12 -6.92
C ASP A 61 2.22 6.01 -5.92
N ARG A 62 3.29 5.26 -6.22
CA ARG A 62 3.78 4.20 -5.33
C ARG A 62 4.56 4.80 -4.17
N ARG A 63 4.13 4.51 -2.94
CA ARG A 63 4.81 4.92 -1.72
C ARG A 63 5.18 3.70 -0.88
N PRO A 64 6.41 3.63 -0.35
CA PRO A 64 6.77 2.59 0.60
C PRO A 64 6.05 2.86 1.94
N THR A 65 5.69 1.81 2.67
CA THR A 65 5.01 1.90 3.97
C THR A 65 6.01 1.67 5.10
N TYR A 66 5.60 1.96 6.34
CA TYR A 66 6.40 1.58 7.52
C TYR A 66 6.46 0.07 7.75
N THR A 67 5.53 -0.65 7.13
CA THR A 67 5.42 -2.10 7.18
C THR A 67 6.14 -2.77 6.00
N GLY A 68 7.26 -2.21 5.54
CA GLY A 68 8.12 -2.81 4.51
C GLY A 68 7.49 -3.04 3.13
N GLN A 69 6.20 -2.75 2.95
CA GLN A 69 5.43 -2.98 1.74
C GLN A 69 5.23 -1.66 1.00
N HIS A 70 4.46 -1.71 -0.10
CA HIS A 70 4.18 -0.54 -0.91
C HIS A 70 2.67 -0.36 -1.06
N VAL A 71 2.22 0.89 -1.10
CA VAL A 71 0.86 1.25 -1.48
C VAL A 71 0.88 1.97 -2.81
N LEU A 72 -0.11 1.72 -3.66
CA LEU A 72 -0.33 2.46 -4.89
C LEU A 72 -1.45 3.47 -4.69
N LEU A 73 -1.11 4.75 -4.57
CA LEU A 73 -2.05 5.83 -4.31
C LEU A 73 -2.56 6.47 -5.61
N GLU A 74 -3.77 7.03 -5.56
CA GLU A 74 -4.27 7.88 -6.64
C GLU A 74 -3.39 9.15 -6.74
N PRO A 75 -2.70 9.38 -7.87
CA PRO A 75 -1.62 10.37 -7.94
C PRO A 75 -2.09 11.82 -7.86
N LEU A 76 -3.30 12.13 -8.34
CA LEU A 76 -3.73 13.53 -8.48
C LEU A 76 -4.64 14.03 -7.38
N LEU A 77 -5.04 13.15 -6.44
CA LEU A 77 -6.13 13.46 -5.54
C LEU A 77 -5.69 13.51 -4.09
N THR A 78 -6.01 14.63 -3.45
CA THR A 78 -5.99 14.79 -2.01
C THR A 78 -7.40 15.16 -1.59
N VAL A 79 -7.94 14.44 -0.60
CA VAL A 79 -9.34 14.56 -0.19
C VAL A 79 -9.47 14.85 1.30
N PRO A 80 -10.56 15.49 1.76
CA PRO A 80 -10.88 15.54 3.17
C PRO A 80 -11.02 14.13 3.75
N ALA A 81 -10.30 13.84 4.83
CA ALA A 81 -10.18 12.48 5.35
C ALA A 81 -11.52 11.90 5.87
N HIS A 82 -12.41 12.75 6.36
CA HIS A 82 -13.75 12.36 6.82
C HIS A 82 -14.67 11.87 5.69
N LEU A 83 -14.35 12.14 4.42
CA LEU A 83 -15.09 11.64 3.26
C LEU A 83 -14.58 10.28 2.75
N VAL A 84 -13.54 9.75 3.38
CA VAL A 84 -12.91 8.46 3.03
C VAL A 84 -13.20 7.47 4.15
N PRO A 85 -13.54 6.21 3.85
CA PRO A 85 -13.67 5.20 4.89
C PRO A 85 -12.38 4.98 5.67
N GLY A 86 -12.53 4.63 6.94
CA GLY A 86 -11.44 4.10 7.75
C GLY A 86 -10.76 2.92 7.04
N GLY A 87 -9.45 2.79 7.21
CA GLY A 87 -8.66 1.77 6.51
C GLY A 87 -8.29 2.12 5.07
N HIS A 88 -8.75 3.26 4.54
CA HIS A 88 -8.36 3.75 3.21
C HIS A 88 -7.79 5.17 3.21
N ARG A 89 -7.58 5.74 4.40
CA ARG A 89 -7.03 7.08 4.58
C ARG A 89 -5.51 6.99 4.63
N TRP A 90 -4.84 7.38 3.56
CA TRP A 90 -3.38 7.33 3.50
C TRP A 90 -2.76 8.71 3.67
N HIS A 91 -1.72 8.79 4.48
CA HIS A 91 -0.93 9.98 4.69
C HIS A 91 0.49 9.71 4.23
N VAL A 92 1.14 10.72 3.66
CA VAL A 92 2.53 10.64 3.21
C VAL A 92 3.33 11.63 4.04
N ASP A 93 4.36 11.14 4.72
CA ASP A 93 5.24 11.97 5.52
C ASP A 93 6.29 12.71 4.64
N PRO A 94 7.08 13.62 5.23
CA PRO A 94 8.15 14.32 4.49
C PRO A 94 9.24 13.40 3.92
N GLY A 95 9.41 12.19 4.47
CA GLY A 95 10.31 11.16 3.96
C GLY A 95 9.74 10.38 2.77
N GLY A 96 8.49 10.62 2.41
CA GLY A 96 7.79 9.91 1.34
C GLY A 96 7.22 8.56 1.76
N GLN A 97 7.28 8.22 3.05
CA GLN A 97 6.68 6.99 3.59
C GLN A 97 5.18 7.19 3.77
N ALA A 98 4.40 6.19 3.39
CA ALA A 98 2.96 6.19 3.53
C ALA A 98 2.52 5.41 4.78
N TRP A 99 1.52 5.93 5.48
CA TRP A 99 0.88 5.25 6.60
C TRP A 99 -0.64 5.42 6.54
N ASN A 100 -1.36 4.43 7.08
CA ASN A 100 -2.82 4.41 7.10
C ASN A 100 -3.33 5.00 8.41
N GLY A 101 -4.31 5.91 8.34
CA GLY A 101 -4.95 6.54 9.49
C GLY A 101 -5.76 5.59 10.37
N GLY A 102 -5.90 4.31 10.00
CA GLY A 102 -6.68 3.33 10.72
C GLY A 102 -8.18 3.54 10.52
N LEU A 103 -8.96 2.99 11.46
CA LEU A 103 -10.43 3.03 11.41
C LEU A 103 -11.03 4.25 12.11
N ASP A 104 -10.25 4.91 12.95
CA ASP A 104 -10.72 6.02 13.79
C ASP A 104 -11.02 7.27 12.98
N GLU A 105 -11.97 8.07 13.45
CA GLU A 105 -12.35 9.32 12.79
C GLU A 105 -11.17 10.31 12.77
N PRO A 106 -10.86 10.93 11.61
CA PRO A 106 -9.69 11.77 11.50
C PRO A 106 -9.97 13.14 12.14
N PRO A 107 -8.92 13.87 12.55
CA PRO A 107 -9.07 15.21 13.08
C PRO A 107 -9.82 16.16 12.12
N PRO A 108 -10.57 17.16 12.62
CA PRO A 108 -11.21 18.15 11.78
C PRO A 108 -10.22 18.85 10.85
N GLY A 109 -10.57 18.96 9.57
CA GLY A 109 -9.72 19.57 8.54
C GLY A 109 -8.58 18.68 8.03
N ALA A 110 -8.42 17.45 8.54
CA ALA A 110 -7.43 16.53 8.03
C ALA A 110 -7.72 16.14 6.57
N THR A 111 -6.64 16.01 5.80
CA THR A 111 -6.67 15.51 4.42
C THR A 111 -5.89 14.22 4.30
N CYS A 112 -6.25 13.41 3.31
CA CYS A 112 -5.55 12.17 3.00
C CYS A 112 -5.50 11.93 1.49
N ARG A 113 -4.71 10.92 1.14
CA ARG A 113 -4.64 10.27 -0.16
C ARG A 113 -5.47 8.99 -0.08
N ILE A 114 -5.90 8.48 -1.23
CA ILE A 114 -6.66 7.24 -1.33
C ILE A 114 -5.90 6.21 -2.16
N PRO A 115 -6.08 4.90 -1.90
CA PRO A 115 -5.56 3.86 -2.77
C PRO A 115 -6.16 3.98 -4.16
N HIS A 116 -5.33 3.80 -5.20
CA HIS A 116 -5.81 3.78 -6.58
C HIS A 116 -6.86 2.68 -6.81
N GLN A 117 -6.83 1.61 -6.03
CA GLN A 117 -7.84 0.54 -6.08
C GLN A 117 -9.28 1.07 -5.91
N LEU A 118 -9.49 2.10 -5.07
CA LEU A 118 -10.82 2.69 -4.85
C LEU A 118 -11.33 3.46 -6.08
N THR A 119 -10.41 4.00 -6.87
CA THR A 119 -10.68 4.82 -8.06
C THR A 119 -10.45 4.07 -9.35
N CYS A 120 -10.13 2.77 -9.27
CA CYS A 120 -9.78 1.96 -10.41
C CYS A 120 -11.04 1.63 -11.22
N PRO A 121 -11.10 2.01 -12.52
CA PRO A 121 -12.25 1.70 -13.36
C PRO A 121 -12.34 0.19 -13.70
N GLY A 122 -11.23 -0.54 -13.63
CA GLY A 122 -11.16 -1.98 -13.92
C GLY A 122 -11.60 -2.90 -12.77
N LEU A 123 -12.08 -2.35 -11.66
CA LEU A 123 -12.55 -3.13 -10.50
C LEU A 123 -14.01 -2.82 -10.20
N SER A 124 -14.88 -3.81 -10.20
CA SER A 124 -16.22 -3.68 -9.61
C SER A 124 -16.09 -3.71 -8.09
N LEU A 125 -16.44 -2.61 -7.42
CA LEU A 125 -16.37 -2.52 -5.97
C LEU A 125 -17.78 -2.58 -5.41
N ASP A 126 -18.35 -3.79 -5.40
CA ASP A 126 -19.70 -4.03 -4.87
C ASP A 126 -19.82 -3.63 -3.38
N GLU A 127 -18.70 -3.55 -2.67
CA GLU A 127 -18.60 -3.14 -1.26
C GLU A 127 -18.37 -1.64 -1.03
N ILE A 128 -18.06 -0.83 -2.06
CA ILE A 128 -17.65 0.60 -1.90
C ILE A 128 -18.80 1.57 -2.21
N ARG A 129 -20.04 1.08 -2.20
CA ARG A 129 -21.24 1.80 -2.63
C ARG A 129 -21.74 3.03 -1.81
N PRO A 130 -21.16 3.52 -0.70
CA PRO A 130 -21.65 4.78 -0.13
C PRO A 130 -21.11 6.05 -0.83
N TRP A 131 -20.02 5.99 -1.60
CA TRP A 131 -19.20 7.18 -1.87
C TRP A 131 -19.36 7.71 -3.30
N ARG A 132 -20.49 8.37 -3.57
CA ARG A 132 -20.83 8.93 -4.90
C ARG A 132 -19.74 9.84 -5.51
N TRP A 133 -18.92 10.49 -4.70
CA TRP A 133 -17.82 11.33 -5.22
C TRP A 133 -16.70 10.49 -5.87
N LEU A 134 -16.51 9.23 -5.46
CA LEU A 134 -15.57 8.32 -6.12
C LEU A 134 -16.02 7.97 -7.54
N ASP A 135 -17.33 8.01 -7.85
CA ASP A 135 -17.84 7.71 -9.19
C ASP A 135 -17.24 8.68 -10.23
N ALA A 136 -17.22 9.98 -9.92
CA ALA A 136 -16.63 10.99 -10.81
C ALA A 136 -15.13 10.76 -11.04
N VAL A 137 -14.40 10.36 -9.99
CA VAL A 137 -12.96 10.06 -10.09
C VAL A 137 -12.74 8.79 -10.94
N ARG A 138 -13.58 7.77 -10.75
CA ARG A 138 -13.54 6.53 -11.53
C ARG A 138 -13.85 6.77 -13.01
N GLU A 139 -14.83 7.61 -13.32
CA GLU A 139 -15.13 8.01 -14.70
C GLU A 139 -13.96 8.73 -15.36
N GLU A 140 -13.32 9.67 -14.68
CA GLU A 140 -12.12 10.33 -15.23
C GLU A 140 -10.97 9.34 -15.40
N ASN A 141 -10.77 8.43 -14.46
CA ASN A 141 -9.79 7.36 -14.62
C ASN A 141 -10.15 6.43 -15.79
N ALA A 142 -11.42 6.12 -16.03
CA ALA A 142 -11.85 5.37 -17.21
C ALA A 142 -11.48 6.12 -18.51
N ARG A 143 -11.76 7.43 -18.57
CA ARG A 143 -11.36 8.28 -19.71
C ARG A 143 -9.85 8.30 -19.91
N ARG A 144 -9.06 8.37 -18.84
CA ARG A 144 -7.58 8.31 -18.90
C ARG A 144 -7.08 6.97 -19.39
N ALA A 145 -7.68 5.88 -18.90
CA ALA A 145 -7.32 4.54 -19.32
C ALA A 145 -7.56 4.35 -20.81
N LEU A 146 -8.70 4.83 -21.32
CA LEU A 146 -9.02 4.83 -22.75
C LEU A 146 -8.04 5.66 -23.58
N ARG A 147 -7.73 6.89 -23.18
CA ARG A 147 -6.72 7.72 -23.88
C ARG A 147 -5.35 7.03 -23.96
N ARG A 148 -5.00 6.24 -22.94
CA ARG A 148 -3.76 5.45 -22.93
C ARG A 148 -3.80 4.26 -23.87
N THR A 149 -4.89 3.51 -23.89
CA THR A 149 -5.04 2.38 -24.83
C THR A 149 -5.04 2.86 -26.28
N ASP A 150 -5.66 4.02 -26.53
CA ASP A 150 -5.80 4.60 -27.86
C ASP A 150 -4.53 5.35 -28.32
N GLY A 151 -3.49 5.40 -27.47
CA GLY A 151 -2.21 6.04 -27.78
C GLY A 151 -2.24 7.57 -27.82
N THR A 152 -3.37 8.19 -27.45
CA THR A 152 -3.58 9.65 -27.43
C THR A 152 -2.90 10.35 -26.24
N ASP A 153 -2.39 9.59 -25.25
CA ASP A 153 -1.61 10.11 -24.11
C ASP A 153 -0.11 10.29 -24.46
N ARG A 154 0.31 10.05 -25.72
CA ARG A 154 1.64 10.45 -26.18
C ARG A 154 1.68 11.97 -26.33
N PRO A 155 2.61 12.69 -25.66
CA PRO A 155 2.79 14.10 -25.95
C PRO A 155 3.10 14.24 -27.45
N GLU A 156 2.26 14.98 -28.18
CA GLU A 156 2.57 15.40 -29.54
C GLU A 156 3.96 16.05 -29.50
N ALA A 157 4.87 15.56 -30.33
CA ALA A 157 6.17 16.18 -30.50
C ALA A 157 5.92 17.63 -30.92
N LEU A 158 6.28 18.57 -30.03
CA LEU A 158 6.23 19.99 -30.34
C LEU A 158 7.03 20.20 -31.64
N PRO A 159 6.51 20.97 -32.62
CA PRO A 159 7.22 21.19 -33.87
C PRO A 159 8.56 21.87 -33.57
N ASP A 160 9.63 21.30 -34.11
CA ASP A 160 10.98 21.85 -34.03
C ASP A 160 10.98 23.21 -34.75
N ALA A 161 11.10 24.29 -33.98
CA ALA A 161 11.23 25.63 -34.54
C ALA A 161 12.68 25.83 -35.00
N GLY A 162 12.94 25.46 -36.25
CA GLY A 162 14.20 25.73 -36.96
C GLY A 162 14.38 27.21 -37.32
#